data_AF-A0A7Y5UAG2-F1
#
_entry.id   AF-A0A7Y5UAG2-F1
#
_cell.length_a   1.000
_cell.length_b   1.000
_cell.length_c   1.000
_cell.angle_alpha   90.00
_cell.angle_beta   90.00
_cell.angle_gamma   90.00
#
_symmetry.space_group_name_H-M   'P 1'
#
loop_
_entity.id
_entity.type
_entity.pdbx_description
1 polymer ?
#
loop_
_entity_poly.entity_id
_entity_poly.type
_entity_poly.pdbx_seq_one_letter_code
_entity_poly.pdbx_strand_id
1 'polypeptide(L)' 'MVDTLETYLERARQAQTPIQLVLGGQIANPVTALVRDRNGPTFEFVIGTMVISMEIHNVVVRTA' A
#
# COMPACT_ATOMS: atom_id res chain seq x y z
N MET A 1 -1.83 8.73 -19.72
CA MET A 1 -1.52 7.42 -19.11
C MET A 1 -2.29 7.37 -17.80
N VAL A 2 -3.18 6.40 -17.59
CA VAL A 2 -3.91 6.30 -16.32
C VAL A 2 -3.00 5.60 -15.32
N ASP A 3 -2.58 6.30 -14.27
CA ASP A 3 -1.84 5.67 -13.18
C ASP A 3 -2.82 4.79 -12.38
N THR A 4 -2.63 3.48 -12.44
CA THR A 4 -3.40 2.52 -11.64
C THR A 4 -2.85 2.46 -10.23
N LEU A 5 -3.67 2.02 -9.27
CA LEU A 5 -3.21 1.74 -7.91
C LEU A 5 -2.01 0.78 -7.91
N GLU A 6 -2.06 -0.24 -8.75
CA GLU A 6 -0.95 -1.19 -8.93
C GLU A 6 0.34 -0.50 -9.36
N THR A 7 0.24 0.42 -10.33
CA THR A 7 1.39 1.18 -10.82
C THR A 7 1.93 2.10 -9.73
N TYR A 8 1.05 2.74 -8.96
CA TYR A 8 1.44 3.57 -7.82
C TYR A 8 2.19 2.76 -6.74
N LEU A 9 1.64 1.61 -6.33
CA LEU A 9 2.26 0.75 -5.32
C LEU A 9 3.58 0.14 -5.79
N GLU A 10 3.67 -0.22 -7.06
CA GLU A 10 4.91 -0.73 -7.64
C GLU A 10 6.00 0.35 -7.66
N ARG A 11 5.67 1.59 -8.01
CA ARG A 11 6.61 2.72 -7.92
C ARG A 11 7.03 2.98 -6.48
N ALA A 12 6.08 2.97 -5.54
CA ALA A 12 6.37 3.16 -4.11
C ALA A 12 7.30 2.06 -3.57
N ARG A 13 7.11 0.80 -3.99
CA ARG A 13 8.00 -0.33 -3.69
C ARG A 13 9.41 -0.12 -4.23
N GLN A 14 9.53 0.23 -5.50
CA GLN A 14 10.84 0.43 -6.15
C GLN A 14 11.61 1.62 -5.56
N ALA A 15 10.91 2.71 -5.27
CA ALA A 15 11.48 3.93 -4.70
C ALA A 15 11.56 3.91 -3.17
N GLN A 16 11.11 2.83 -2.51
CA GLN A 16 10.97 2.75 -1.05
C GLN A 16 10.28 3.97 -0.44
N THR A 17 9.25 4.46 -1.13
CA THR A 17 8.50 5.65 -0.72
C THR A 17 7.40 5.26 0.26
N PRO A 18 7.32 5.91 1.45
CA PRO A 18 6.24 5.67 2.40
C PRO A 18 4.87 6.00 1.80
N ILE A 19 3.88 5.15 2.09
CA ILE A 19 2.48 5.33 1.71
C ILE A 19 1.59 5.38 2.94
N GLN A 20 0.35 5.85 2.77
CA GLN A 20 -0.67 5.84 3.81
C GLN A 20 -1.69 4.74 3.52
N LEU A 21 -1.88 3.83 4.47
CA LEU A 21 -2.88 2.76 4.41
C LEU A 21 -4.00 3.03 5.39
N VAL A 22 -5.23 2.78 4.97
CA VAL A 22 -6.40 2.76 5.86
C VAL A 22 -6.80 1.31 6.09
N LEU A 23 -6.79 0.87 7.34
CA LEU A 23 -7.18 -0.48 7.73
C LEU A 23 -8.61 -0.49 8.30
N GLY A 24 -9.41 -1.49 7.92
CA GLY A 24 -10.71 -1.76 8.55
C GLY A 24 -11.75 -0.64 8.46
N GLY A 25 -11.72 0.19 7.42
CA GLY A 25 -12.68 1.30 7.24
C GLY A 25 -12.48 2.48 8.21
N GLN A 26 -11.43 2.48 9.03
CA GLN A 26 -11.09 3.60 9.90
C GLN A 26 -10.34 4.70 9.13
N ILE A 27 -11.04 5.33 8.18
CA ILE A 27 -10.50 6.34 7.25
C ILE A 27 -9.84 7.52 7.98
N ALA A 28 -10.24 7.78 9.23
CA ALA A 28 -9.70 8.87 10.04
C ALA A 28 -8.25 8.64 10.52
N ASN A 29 -7.76 7.40 10.57
CA ASN A 29 -6.47 7.05 11.16
C ASN A 29 -5.62 6.26 10.15
N PRO A 30 -5.10 6.91 9.09
CA PRO A 30 -4.19 6.24 8.18
C PRO A 30 -2.88 5.88 8.90
N VAL A 31 -2.31 4.75 8.52
CA VAL A 31 -1.01 4.28 9.02
C VAL A 31 0.03 4.39 7.93
N THR A 32 1.20 4.89 8.28
CA THR A 32 2.35 4.91 7.38
C THR A 32 2.86 3.49 7.16
N ALA A 33 3.03 3.10 5.90
CA ALA A 33 3.54 1.80 5.53
C ALA A 33 4.59 1.90 4.42
N LEU A 34 5.45 0.89 4.33
CA LEU A 34 6.31 0.67 3.17
C LEU A 34 5.84 -0.56 2.41
N VAL A 35 5.86 -0.48 1.09
CA VAL A 35 5.64 -1.66 0.24
C VAL A 35 6.93 -2.46 0.21
N ARG A 36 6.90 -3.66 0.79
CA ARG A 36 8.06 -4.54 0.91
C ARG A 36 8.23 -5.41 -0.32
N ASP A 37 7.19 -6.12 -0.70
CA ASP A 37 7.23 -7.10 -1.76
C ASP A 37 5.92 -7.17 -2.54
N ARG A 38 5.96 -7.84 -3.69
CA ARG A 38 4.83 -8.07 -4.57
C ARG A 38 4.87 -9.49 -5.13
N ASN A 39 3.76 -10.20 -4.98
CA ASN A 39 3.53 -11.49 -5.63
C ASN A 39 2.22 -11.45 -6.42
N GLY A 40 2.32 -11.24 -7.73
CA GLY A 40 1.16 -11.09 -8.61
C GLY A 40 0.30 -9.87 -8.23
N PRO A 41 -0.99 -10.04 -7.90
CA PRO A 41 -1.87 -8.95 -7.46
C PRO A 41 -1.76 -8.63 -5.95
N THR A 42 -0.97 -9.41 -5.21
CA THR A 42 -0.82 -9.26 -3.76
C THR A 42 0.43 -8.45 -3.42
N PHE A 43 0.27 -7.49 -2.52
CA PHE A 43 1.33 -6.64 -2.02
C PHE A 43 1.53 -6.87 -0.53
N GLU A 44 2.79 -6.85 -0.12
CA GLU A 44 3.17 -6.90 1.29
C GLU A 44 3.55 -5.51 1.78
N PHE A 45 3.01 -5.14 2.94
CA PHE A 45 3.23 -3.85 3.55
C PHE A 45 3.81 -4.01 4.95
N VAL A 46 4.83 -3.20 5.25
CA VAL A 46 5.45 -3.14 6.57
C VAL A 46 4.92 -1.90 7.30
N ILE A 47 4.34 -2.11 8.48
CA ILE A 47 3.83 -1.08 9.36
C ILE A 47 4.51 -1.25 10.73
N GLY A 48 5.54 -0.45 10.99
CA GLY A 48 6.39 -0.66 12.17
C GLY A 48 7.03 -2.05 12.14
N THR A 49 6.68 -2.91 13.11
CA THR A 49 7.13 -4.31 13.19
C THR A 49 6.17 -5.32 12.56
N MET A 50 4.99 -4.87 12.12
CA MET A 50 3.96 -5.72 11.54
C MET A 50 4.11 -5.82 10.03
N VAL A 51 3.79 -6.99 9.48
CA VAL A 51 3.70 -7.23 8.04
C VAL A 51 2.28 -7.65 7.72
N ILE A 52 1.68 -7.01 6.72
CA ILE A 52 0.36 -7.38 6.20
C ILE A 52 0.46 -7.67 4.72
N SER A 53 -0.32 -8.65 4.26
CA SER A 53 -0.44 -9.00 2.85
C SER A 53 -1.86 -8.68 2.39
N MET A 54 -2.00 -7.94 1.29
CA MET A 54 -3.30 -7.53 0.77
C MET A 54 -3.35 -7.70 -0.74
N GLU A 55 -4.49 -8.20 -1.23
CA GLU A 55 -4.79 -8.22 -2.67
C GLU A 55 -5.34 -6.85 -3.10
N ILE A 56 -4.87 -6.33 -4.24
CA ILE A 56 -5.17 -4.98 -4.74
C ILE A 56 -6.67 -4.66 -4.87
N HIS A 57 -7.52 -5.66 -5.07
CA HIS A 57 -8.97 -5.46 -5.20
C HIS A 57 -9.65 -4.91 -3.93
N ASN A 58 -8.95 -4.89 -2.78
CA ASN A 58 -9.47 -4.45 -1.48
C ASN A 58 -8.79 -3.18 -0.92
N VAL A 59 -7.93 -2.50 -1.68
CA VAL A 59 -7.08 -1.41 -1.15
C VAL A 59 -7.61 -0.03 -1.56
N VAL A 60 -7.83 0.85 -0.58
CA VAL A 60 -8.09 2.28 -0.79
C VAL A 60 -6.83 3.07 -0.44
N VAL A 61 -6.22 3.74 -1.43
CA VAL A 61 -5.08 4.64 -1.23
C VAL A 61 -5.53 6.08 -1.29
N ARG A 62 -5.09 6.88 -0.32
CA ARG A 62 -5.22 8.33 -0.33
C ARG A 62 -3.84 8.94 -0.47
N THR A 63 -3.59 9.61 -1.59
CA THR A 63 -2.41 10.47 -1.76
C THR A 63 -2.67 11.79 -1.06
N ALA A 64 -1.68 12.30 -0.33
CA ALA A 64 -1.69 13.68 0.18
C ALA A 64 -1.51 14.68 -0.97
#